data_AF-A0A7Y9KUX3-F1
#
_entry.id   AF-A0A7Y9KUX3-F1
#
_cell.length_a   1.000
_cell.length_b   1.000
_cell.length_c   1.000
_cell.angle_alpha   90.00
_cell.angle_beta   90.00
_cell.angle_gamma   90.00
#
_symmetry.space_group_name_H-M   'P 1'
#
loop_
_entity.id
_entity.type
_entity.pdbx_description
1 polymer ?
#
loop_
_entity_poly.entity_id
_entity_poly.type
_entity_poly.pdbx_seq_one_letter_code
_entity_poly.pdbx_strand_id
1 'polypeptide(L)'
;MRVPGAESGWGYVLLVGGALIVWSLALDASLGSERRIAVWWVRSVRRLGAWAGPVSFLRSTVLLALYAIVAWLGDLLAGRLGDPLWALVVSGPAMVAYAPVVLAMTPFDVVDVQLWRSQLSAVGAEAREQRAVAWWAGLPALAGFMAIMLTLMSIFVD
;
A
#
# COMPACT_ATOMS: atom_id res chain seq x y z
N MET A 1 2.90 -24.55 25.91
CA MET A 1 4.34 -24.33 25.68
C MET A 1 4.47 -23.16 24.71
N ARG A 2 5.05 -22.03 25.13
CA ARG A 2 5.39 -20.94 24.21
C ARG A 2 6.65 -21.37 23.46
N VAL A 3 6.58 -21.43 22.14
CA VAL A 3 7.74 -21.73 21.30
C VAL A 3 8.76 -20.59 21.50
N PRO A 4 10.04 -20.86 21.79
CA PRO A 4 11.08 -19.83 21.76
C PRO A 4 11.20 -19.33 20.31
N GLY A 5 10.72 -18.12 20.03
CA GLY A 5 10.65 -17.67 18.64
C GLY A 5 9.96 -16.32 18.36
N ALA A 6 9.48 -15.58 19.37
CA ALA A 6 8.90 -14.25 19.12
C ALA A 6 9.91 -13.31 18.41
N GLU A 7 11.21 -13.42 18.73
CA GLU A 7 12.28 -12.70 18.01
C GLU A 7 12.41 -13.15 16.55
N SER A 8 12.12 -14.42 16.25
CA SER A 8 12.14 -14.95 14.88
C SER A 8 10.96 -14.48 14.05
N GLY A 9 9.76 -14.35 14.65
CA GLY A 9 8.55 -13.86 13.97
C GLY A 9 8.71 -12.44 13.44
N TRP A 10 9.21 -11.53 14.28
CA TRP A 10 9.56 -10.17 13.86
C TRP A 10 10.64 -10.14 12.77
N GLY A 11 11.58 -11.08 12.79
CA GLY A 11 12.56 -11.26 11.72
C GLY A 11 11.91 -11.52 10.36
N TYR A 12 10.87 -12.35 10.30
CA TYR A 12 10.12 -12.60 9.06
C TYR A 12 9.28 -11.40 8.63
N VAL A 13 8.66 -10.68 9.56
CA VAL A 13 7.94 -9.43 9.25
C VAL A 13 8.90 -8.41 8.61
N LEU A 14 10.08 -8.22 9.19
CA LEU A 14 11.11 -7.32 8.65
C LEU A 14 11.62 -7.79 7.29
N LEU A 15 11.81 -9.10 7.11
CA LEU A 15 12.28 -9.68 5.85
C LEU A 15 11.26 -9.49 4.73
N VAL A 16 9.99 -9.84 4.97
CA VAL A 16 8.93 -9.71 3.95
C VAL A 16 8.58 -8.24 3.72
N GLY A 17 8.44 -7.44 4.78
CA GLY A 17 8.20 -6.00 4.67
C GLY A 17 9.33 -5.27 3.95
N GLY A 18 10.58 -5.59 4.29
CA GLY A 18 11.77 -5.07 3.60
C GLY A 18 11.82 -5.49 2.13
N ALA A 19 11.46 -6.73 1.82
CA ALA A 19 11.36 -7.20 0.43
C ALA A 19 10.28 -6.44 -0.37
N LEU A 20 9.14 -6.09 0.23
CA LEU A 20 8.10 -5.27 -0.42
C LEU A 20 8.58 -3.84 -0.70
N ILE A 21 9.38 -3.27 0.21
CA ILE A 21 10.02 -1.96 0.00
C ILE A 21 11.02 -2.03 -1.16
N VAL A 22 11.94 -2.99 -1.11
CA VAL A 22 12.95 -3.19 -2.17
C VAL A 22 12.27 -3.46 -3.52
N TRP A 23 11.21 -4.27 -3.53
CA TRP A 23 10.39 -4.52 -4.72
C TRP A 23 9.80 -3.23 -5.28
N SER A 24 9.22 -2.38 -4.43
CA SER A 24 8.60 -1.13 -4.86
C SER A 24 9.63 -0.16 -5.43
N LEU A 25 10.81 -0.06 -4.81
CA LEU A 25 11.93 0.73 -5.32
C LEU A 25 12.47 0.19 -6.65
N ALA A 26 12.60 -1.14 -6.78
CA ALA A 26 13.04 -1.77 -8.02
C ALA A 26 12.02 -1.58 -9.15
N LEU A 27 10.73 -1.66 -8.83
CA LEU A 27 9.63 -1.39 -9.77
C LEU A 27 9.68 0.07 -10.23
N ASP A 28 9.95 1.02 -9.32
CA ASP A 28 10.07 2.42 -9.69
C ASP A 28 11.32 2.67 -10.55
N ALA A 29 12.47 2.13 -10.17
CA ALA A 29 13.71 2.27 -10.94
C ALA A 29 13.60 1.67 -12.36
N SER A 30 12.89 0.55 -12.52
CA SER A 30 12.77 -0.14 -13.80
C SER A 30 11.63 0.38 -14.69
N LEU A 31 10.50 0.77 -14.10
CA LEU A 31 9.27 1.11 -14.85
C LEU A 31 8.78 2.54 -14.60
N GLY A 32 9.36 3.28 -13.66
CA GLY A 32 8.85 4.58 -13.21
C GLY A 32 7.45 4.44 -12.63
N SER A 33 7.22 3.43 -11.78
CA SER A 33 5.90 3.11 -11.23
C SER A 33 5.27 4.29 -10.51
N GLU A 34 6.01 5.06 -9.72
CA GLU A 34 5.48 6.25 -9.03
C GLU A 34 4.98 7.28 -10.03
N ARG A 35 5.78 7.55 -11.07
CA ARG A 35 5.41 8.46 -12.15
C ARG A 35 4.17 7.96 -12.89
N ARG A 36 4.06 6.65 -13.15
CA ARG A 36 2.88 6.04 -13.80
C ARG A 36 1.64 6.13 -12.93
N ILE A 37 1.76 5.88 -11.63
CA ILE A 37 0.68 6.04 -10.66
C ILE A 37 0.24 7.51 -10.64
N ALA A 38 1.18 8.46 -10.60
CA ALA A 38 0.90 9.89 -10.66
C ALA A 38 0.18 10.29 -11.97
N VAL A 39 0.67 9.83 -13.13
CA VAL A 39 0.00 10.06 -14.43
C VAL A 39 -1.43 9.53 -14.43
N TRP A 40 -1.62 8.29 -13.96
CA TRP A 40 -2.93 7.67 -13.89
C TRP A 40 -3.86 8.45 -12.96
N TRP A 41 -3.38 8.85 -11.78
CA TRP A 41 -4.16 9.62 -10.81
C TRP A 41 -4.57 10.96 -11.37
N VAL A 42 -3.60 11.75 -11.87
CA VAL A 42 -3.82 13.10 -12.41
C VAL A 42 -4.75 13.07 -13.61
N ARG A 43 -4.56 12.16 -14.57
CA ARG A 43 -5.50 11.98 -15.69
C ARG A 43 -6.92 11.72 -15.21
N SER A 44 -7.04 10.90 -14.18
CA SER A 44 -8.32 10.44 -13.68
C SER A 44 -9.04 11.44 -12.78
N VAL A 45 -8.36 12.49 -12.30
CA VAL A 45 -8.96 13.56 -11.47
C VAL A 45 -9.05 14.93 -12.16
N ARG A 46 -8.26 15.17 -13.21
CA ARG A 46 -8.23 16.46 -13.94
C ARG A 46 -9.60 16.87 -14.48
N ARG A 47 -10.45 15.90 -14.86
CA ARG A 47 -11.82 16.18 -15.34
C ARG A 47 -12.85 16.40 -14.23
N LEU A 48 -12.47 16.17 -12.98
CA LEU A 48 -13.40 16.13 -11.84
C LEU A 48 -13.40 17.42 -11.02
N GLY A 49 -12.41 18.31 -11.20
CA GLY A 49 -12.34 19.60 -10.52
C GLY A 49 -12.45 19.46 -9.00
N ALA A 50 -13.52 20.01 -8.42
CA ALA A 50 -13.79 19.94 -6.98
C ALA A 50 -13.93 18.49 -6.43
N TRP A 51 -14.27 17.52 -7.28
CA TRP A 51 -14.43 16.12 -6.92
C TRP A 51 -13.12 15.31 -6.93
N ALA A 52 -12.00 15.92 -7.32
CA ALA A 52 -10.70 15.26 -7.37
C ALA A 52 -10.30 14.60 -6.03
N GLY A 53 -10.54 15.29 -4.90
CA GLY A 53 -10.27 14.78 -3.56
C GLY A 53 -11.15 13.59 -3.20
N PRO A 54 -12.49 13.75 -3.13
CA PRO A 54 -13.40 12.65 -2.79
C PRO A 54 -13.25 11.41 -3.66
N VAL A 55 -13.01 11.57 -4.96
CA VAL A 55 -12.79 10.42 -5.87
C VAL A 55 -11.44 9.76 -5.63
N SER A 56 -10.39 10.52 -5.30
CA SER A 56 -9.10 9.96 -4.90
C SER A 56 -9.20 9.14 -3.63
N PHE A 57 -9.96 9.64 -2.65
CA PHE A 57 -10.28 8.90 -1.43
C PHE A 57 -11.02 7.60 -1.76
N LEU A 58 -12.12 7.68 -2.52
CA LEU A 58 -12.91 6.51 -2.86
C LEU A 58 -12.08 5.44 -3.58
N ARG A 59 -11.23 5.83 -4.54
CA ARG A 59 -10.35 4.89 -5.24
C ARG A 59 -9.33 4.24 -4.33
N SER A 60 -8.66 5.04 -3.50
CA SER A 60 -7.67 4.53 -2.55
C SER A 60 -8.33 3.57 -1.54
N THR A 61 -9.53 3.90 -1.07
CA THR A 61 -10.37 3.04 -0.22
C THR A 61 -10.82 1.77 -0.94
N VAL A 62 -11.15 1.81 -2.23
CA VAL A 62 -11.50 0.61 -3.00
C VAL A 62 -10.29 -0.32 -3.13
N LEU A 63 -9.10 0.22 -3.40
CA LEU A 63 -7.87 -0.59 -3.43
C LEU A 63 -7.58 -1.22 -2.07
N LEU A 64 -7.74 -0.46 -0.99
CA LEU A 64 -7.65 -0.97 0.38
C LEU A 64 -8.67 -2.08 0.64
N ALA A 65 -9.93 -1.88 0.27
CA ALA A 65 -10.98 -2.87 0.46
C ALA A 65 -10.71 -4.16 -0.32
N LEU A 66 -10.23 -4.06 -1.56
CA LEU A 66 -9.81 -5.21 -2.35
C LEU A 66 -8.68 -5.97 -1.68
N TYR A 67 -7.65 -5.27 -1.19
CA TYR A 67 -6.57 -5.88 -0.42
C TYR A 67 -7.12 -6.57 0.85
N ALA A 68 -7.96 -5.88 1.62
CA ALA A 68 -8.53 -6.41 2.87
C ALA A 68 -9.39 -7.66 2.63
N ILE A 69 -10.14 -7.73 1.52
CA ILE A 69 -10.89 -8.93 1.13
C ILE A 69 -9.93 -10.10 0.87
N VAL A 70 -8.82 -9.86 0.16
CA VAL A 70 -7.83 -10.91 -0.11
C VAL A 70 -7.14 -11.36 1.19
N ALA A 71 -6.76 -10.43 2.06
CA ALA A 71 -6.18 -10.75 3.36
C ALA A 71 -7.15 -11.60 4.20
N TRP A 72 -8.42 -11.18 4.29
CA TRP A 72 -9.46 -11.93 4.99
C TRP A 72 -9.69 -13.34 4.42
N LEU A 73 -9.67 -13.49 3.09
CA LEU A 73 -9.73 -14.80 2.44
C LEU A 73 -8.51 -15.67 2.77
N GLY A 74 -7.33 -15.05 2.87
CA GLY A 74 -6.09 -15.70 3.31
C GLY A 74 -6.22 -16.24 4.73
N ASP A 75 -6.69 -15.42 5.67
CA ASP A 75 -6.89 -15.80 7.07
C ASP A 75 -7.93 -16.92 7.20
N LEU A 76 -9.04 -16.81 6.45
CA LEU A 76 -10.06 -17.85 6.40
C LEU A 76 -9.48 -19.18 5.91
N LEU A 77 -8.66 -19.16 4.86
CA LEU A 77 -8.03 -20.36 4.30
C LEU A 77 -7.01 -20.96 5.28
N ALA A 78 -6.16 -20.12 5.88
CA ALA A 78 -5.19 -20.53 6.90
C ALA A 78 -5.89 -21.20 8.10
N GLY A 79 -6.98 -20.62 8.59
CA GLY A 79 -7.78 -21.20 9.68
C GLY A 79 -8.42 -22.54 9.33
N ARG A 80 -8.74 -22.79 8.04
CA ARG A 80 -9.28 -24.08 7.59
C ARG A 80 -8.21 -25.15 7.40
N LEU A 81 -7.00 -24.76 7.01
CA LEU A 81 -5.88 -25.67 6.74
C LEU A 81 -4.97 -25.87 7.95
N GLY A 82 -5.10 -25.05 9.00
CA GLY A 82 -4.33 -25.15 10.23
C GLY A 82 -2.88 -24.65 10.12
N ASP A 83 -2.55 -23.89 9.07
CA ASP A 83 -1.21 -23.35 8.84
C ASP A 83 -1.29 -21.87 8.39
N PRO A 84 -0.73 -20.92 9.16
CA PRO A 84 -0.77 -19.48 8.86
C PRO A 84 -0.07 -19.11 7.55
N LEU A 85 0.86 -19.93 7.04
CA LEU A 85 1.57 -19.63 5.78
C LEU A 85 0.63 -19.61 4.56
N TRP A 86 -0.53 -20.26 4.62
CA TRP A 86 -1.54 -20.15 3.56
C TRP A 86 -2.10 -18.75 3.42
N ALA A 87 -2.17 -17.97 4.49
CA ALA A 87 -2.55 -16.57 4.40
C ALA A 87 -1.51 -15.77 3.60
N LEU A 88 -0.22 -16.08 3.71
CA LEU A 88 0.84 -15.47 2.89
C LEU A 88 0.73 -15.89 1.42
N VAL A 89 0.40 -17.15 1.13
CA VAL A 89 0.23 -17.63 -0.25
C VAL A 89 -0.89 -16.87 -0.96
N VAL A 90 -1.98 -16.56 -0.25
CA VAL A 90 -3.13 -15.83 -0.78
C VAL A 90 -2.89 -14.32 -0.82
N SER A 91 -2.43 -13.74 0.29
CA SER A 91 -2.26 -12.28 0.43
C SER A 91 -0.97 -11.76 -0.18
N GLY A 92 0.08 -12.59 -0.30
CA GLY A 92 1.38 -12.22 -0.83
C GLY A 92 1.32 -11.60 -2.24
N PRO A 93 0.67 -12.23 -3.23
CA PRO A 93 0.48 -11.61 -4.55
C PRO A 93 -0.22 -10.25 -4.48
N ALA A 94 -1.23 -10.10 -3.61
CA ALA A 94 -1.91 -8.84 -3.41
C ALA A 94 -1.01 -7.79 -2.72
N MET A 95 -0.20 -8.18 -1.74
CA MET A 95 0.82 -7.31 -1.11
C MET A 95 1.82 -6.81 -2.14
N VAL A 96 2.36 -7.70 -2.98
CA VAL A 96 3.34 -7.35 -4.04
C VAL A 96 2.75 -6.37 -5.05
N ALA A 97 1.47 -6.53 -5.42
CA ALA A 97 0.78 -5.62 -6.33
C ALA A 97 0.41 -4.28 -5.68
N TYR A 98 0.05 -4.28 -4.40
CA TYR A 98 -0.48 -3.12 -3.70
C TYR A 98 0.61 -2.25 -3.05
N ALA A 99 1.72 -2.86 -2.61
CA ALA A 99 2.81 -2.17 -1.91
C ALA A 99 3.36 -0.94 -2.66
N PRO A 100 3.63 -0.97 -3.98
CA PRO A 100 4.13 0.22 -4.69
C PRO A 100 3.14 1.39 -4.65
N VAL A 101 1.84 1.09 -4.68
CA VAL A 101 0.78 2.11 -4.62
C VAL A 101 0.71 2.72 -3.23
N VAL A 102 0.72 1.88 -2.19
CA VAL A 102 0.70 2.32 -0.80
C VAL A 102 1.94 3.14 -0.46
N LEU A 103 3.13 2.62 -0.75
CA LEU A 103 4.39 3.28 -0.39
C LEU A 103 4.55 4.62 -1.11
N ALA A 104 4.12 4.73 -2.38
CA ALA A 104 4.19 5.99 -3.11
C ALA A 104 3.30 7.10 -2.54
N MET A 105 2.18 6.74 -1.88
CA MET A 105 1.16 7.69 -1.45
C MET A 105 1.06 7.86 0.07
N THR A 106 1.71 7.00 0.85
CA THR A 106 1.59 7.02 2.30
C THR A 106 2.29 8.24 2.89
N PRO A 107 1.61 9.07 3.68
CA PRO A 107 2.20 10.25 4.30
C PRO A 107 2.88 9.87 5.63
N PHE A 108 3.99 9.12 5.62
CA PHE A 108 4.68 8.79 6.88
C PHE A 108 5.26 10.04 7.55
N ASP A 109 5.82 10.94 6.75
CA ASP A 109 6.32 12.23 7.22
C ASP A 109 6.08 13.35 6.19
N VAL A 110 6.62 14.54 6.50
CA VAL A 110 6.52 15.72 5.63
C VAL A 110 7.30 15.52 4.32
N VAL A 111 8.41 14.77 4.35
CA VAL A 111 9.27 14.53 3.18
C VAL A 111 8.53 13.67 2.17
N ASP A 112 7.89 12.59 2.58
CA ASP A 112 7.13 11.69 1.70
C ASP A 112 5.96 12.41 1.04
N VAL A 113 5.24 13.24 1.80
CA VAL A 113 4.16 14.08 1.25
C VAL A 113 4.70 15.02 0.18
N GLN A 114 5.87 15.63 0.40
CA GLN A 114 6.49 16.53 -0.59
C GLN A 114 7.00 15.76 -1.80
N LEU A 115 7.56 14.56 -1.61
CA LEU A 115 8.04 13.69 -2.67
C LEU A 115 6.88 13.26 -3.57
N TRP A 116 5.78 12.78 -2.99
CA TRP A 116 4.57 12.45 -3.74
C TRP A 116 3.99 13.66 -4.50
N ARG A 117 3.94 14.84 -3.84
CA ARG A 117 3.50 16.08 -4.51
C ARG A 117 4.44 16.49 -5.63
N SER A 118 5.74 16.24 -5.51
CA SER A 118 6.71 16.50 -6.57
C SER A 118 6.46 15.59 -7.78
N GLN A 119 6.11 14.32 -7.57
CA GLN A 119 5.72 13.39 -8.65
C GLN A 119 4.44 13.86 -9.36
N LEU A 120 3.42 14.30 -8.59
CA LEU A 120 2.20 14.89 -9.15
C LEU A 120 2.50 16.17 -9.94
N SER A 121 3.37 17.03 -9.43
CA SER A 121 3.80 18.25 -10.11
C SER A 121 4.55 17.95 -11.40
N ALA A 122 5.44 16.95 -11.41
CA ALA A 122 6.22 16.54 -12.56
C ALA A 122 5.37 16.01 -13.73
N VAL A 123 4.14 15.56 -13.45
CA VAL A 123 3.16 15.15 -14.47
C VAL A 123 2.13 16.25 -14.79
N GLY A 124 2.34 17.46 -14.26
CA GLY A 124 1.55 18.65 -14.57
C GLY A 124 0.27 18.82 -13.73
N ALA A 125 0.22 18.29 -12.51
CA ALA A 125 -0.86 18.58 -11.57
C ALA A 125 -0.73 20.01 -11.00
N GLU A 126 -1.83 20.74 -10.93
CA GLU A 126 -1.85 22.06 -10.28
C GLU A 126 -1.71 21.97 -8.76
N ALA A 127 -1.27 23.04 -8.09
CA ALA A 127 -1.07 23.06 -6.64
C ALA A 127 -2.32 22.69 -5.81
N ARG A 128 -3.52 22.94 -6.36
CA ARG A 128 -4.79 22.51 -5.74
C ARG A 128 -5.01 21.01 -5.91
N GLU A 129 -4.76 20.47 -7.10
CA GLU A 129 -4.87 19.03 -7.39
C GLU A 129 -3.85 18.22 -6.59
N GLN A 130 -2.61 18.69 -6.52
CA GLN A 130 -1.55 18.07 -5.70
C GLN A 130 -1.99 17.90 -4.25
N ARG A 131 -2.50 18.97 -3.63
CA ARG A 131 -2.97 18.93 -2.23
C ARG A 131 -4.18 18.01 -2.06
N ALA A 132 -5.14 18.10 -2.97
CA ALA A 132 -6.33 17.25 -2.91
C ALA A 132 -5.96 15.77 -3.03
N VAL A 133 -5.15 15.40 -4.03
CA VAL A 133 -4.75 14.00 -4.25
C VAL A 133 -3.86 13.50 -3.12
N ALA A 134 -2.82 14.25 -2.74
CA ALA A 134 -1.89 13.83 -1.70
C ALA A 134 -2.57 13.60 -0.35
N TRP A 135 -3.53 14.47 0.02
CA TRP A 135 -4.24 14.31 1.28
C TRP A 135 -5.30 13.21 1.23
N TRP A 136 -6.17 13.23 0.22
CA TRP A 136 -7.33 12.34 0.17
C TRP A 136 -6.96 10.90 -0.23
N ALA A 137 -5.96 10.68 -1.09
CA ALA A 137 -5.47 9.34 -1.39
C ALA A 137 -4.52 8.80 -0.31
N GLY A 138 -3.78 9.70 0.37
CA GLY A 138 -2.78 9.34 1.36
C GLY A 138 -3.36 8.72 2.63
N LEU A 139 -4.54 9.18 3.07
CA LEU A 139 -5.20 8.61 4.26
C LEU A 139 -5.54 7.11 4.10
N PRO A 140 -6.24 6.66 3.03
CA PRO A 140 -6.44 5.23 2.83
C PRO A 140 -5.15 4.48 2.48
N ALA A 141 -4.15 5.12 1.87
CA ALA A 141 -2.84 4.50 1.64
C ALA A 141 -2.15 4.17 2.97
N LEU A 142 -2.16 5.09 3.95
CA LEU A 142 -1.66 4.82 5.31
C LEU A 142 -2.40 3.64 5.96
N ALA A 143 -3.73 3.60 5.84
CA ALA A 143 -4.50 2.46 6.32
C ALA A 143 -4.13 1.15 5.59
N GLY A 144 -3.83 1.22 4.29
CA GLY A 144 -3.30 0.09 3.51
C GLY A 144 -1.92 -0.38 3.97
N PHE A 145 -1.02 0.54 4.32
CA PHE A 145 0.26 0.17 4.91
C PHE A 145 0.05 -0.57 6.25
N MET A 146 -0.80 -0.02 7.11
CA MET A 146 -1.13 -0.66 8.38
C MET A 146 -1.79 -2.02 8.18
N ALA A 147 -2.66 -2.16 7.17
CA ALA A 147 -3.28 -3.43 6.84
C ALA A 147 -2.24 -4.48 6.40
N ILE A 148 -1.24 -4.10 5.58
CA ILE A 148 -0.12 -4.99 5.22
C ILE A 148 0.65 -5.40 6.47
N MET A 149 1.00 -4.47 7.35
CA MET A 149 1.72 -4.77 8.59
C MET A 149 0.92 -5.71 9.50
N LEU A 150 -0.38 -5.46 9.67
CA LEU A 150 -1.26 -6.31 10.48
C LEU A 150 -1.38 -7.73 9.89
N THR A 151 -1.50 -7.86 8.56
CA THR A 151 -1.50 -9.18 7.92
C THR A 151 -0.18 -9.91 8.17
N LEU A 152 0.97 -9.25 8.05
CA LEU A 152 2.27 -9.88 8.34
C LEU A 152 2.42 -10.27 9.82
N MET A 153 1.97 -9.42 10.74
CA MET A 153 1.98 -9.73 12.17
C MET A 153 1.09 -10.95 12.48
N SER A 154 -0.11 -11.01 11.90
CA SER A 154 -1.02 -12.14 12.08
C SER A 154 -0.48 -13.46 11.52
N ILE A 155 0.45 -13.41 10.55
CA ILE A 155 1.04 -14.61 9.94
C ILE A 155 2.24 -15.11 10.74
N PHE A 156 3.08 -14.19 11.24
CA PHE A 156 4.42 -14.53 11.75
C PHE A 156 4.62 -14.30 13.25
N VAL A 157 3.76 -13.52 13.90
CA VAL A 157 3.92 -13.11 15.30
C VAL A 157 2.81 -13.69 16.18
N ASP A 158 1.57 -13.67 15.70
CA ASP A 158 0.41 -14.26 16.37
C ASP A 158 0.33 -15.79 16.18
#